data_AF-A0A3G8YC41-F1
#
_entry.id   AF-A0A3G8YC41-F1
#
_cell.length_a   1.000
_cell.length_b   1.000
_cell.length_c   1.000
_cell.angle_alpha   90.00
_cell.angle_beta   90.00
_cell.angle_gamma   90.00
#
_symmetry.space_group_name_H-M   'P 1'
#
loop_
_entity.id
_entity.type
_entity.pdbx_description
1 polymer ?
#
loop_
_entity_poly.entity_id
_entity_poly.type
_entity_poly.pdbx_seq_one_letter_code
_entity_poly.pdbx_strand_id
1 'polypeptide(L)'
;MSQPSKAKRPVKFGRQAVSRPPFAINDLTFSSLPLSLAEEKELAGAGAVAGDGVIDALLEVLGKILNTRASEDNTVSLTWLLDNLTPSDLEGIVEHLRLPESEPKAESAS
;
A
#
# COMPACT_ATOMS: atom_id res chain seq x y z
N MET A 1 -53.07 -3.97 -12.82
CA MET A 1 -52.43 -3.13 -11.79
C MET A 1 -51.00 -3.65 -11.62
N SER A 2 -50.01 -2.99 -12.20
CA SER A 2 -48.60 -3.42 -12.15
C SER A 2 -47.89 -2.76 -10.98
N GLN A 3 -47.42 -3.55 -10.00
CA GLN A 3 -46.53 -3.07 -8.96
C GLN A 3 -45.10 -2.91 -9.52
N PRO A 4 -44.40 -1.79 -9.27
CA PRO A 4 -42.98 -1.68 -9.56
C PRO A 4 -42.17 -2.38 -8.45
N SER A 5 -41.50 -3.48 -8.80
CA SER A 5 -40.52 -4.14 -7.94
C SER A 5 -39.38 -3.17 -7.63
N LYS A 6 -39.34 -2.65 -6.40
CA LYS A 6 -38.18 -1.94 -5.87
C LYS A 6 -36.99 -2.91 -5.88
N ALA A 7 -36.10 -2.77 -6.87
CA ALA A 7 -34.83 -3.46 -6.90
C ALA A 7 -34.03 -3.09 -5.64
N LYS A 8 -34.00 -4.01 -4.68
CA LYS A 8 -33.18 -3.93 -3.48
C LYS A 8 -31.74 -4.08 -3.95
N ARG A 9 -31.03 -2.95 -4.16
CA ARG A 9 -29.61 -2.99 -4.56
C ARG A 9 -28.87 -3.78 -3.47
N PRO A 10 -28.16 -4.86 -3.81
CA PRO A 10 -27.35 -5.56 -2.83
C PRO A 10 -26.33 -4.55 -2.30
N VAL A 11 -26.30 -4.36 -0.98
CA VAL A 11 -25.22 -3.64 -0.33
C VAL A 11 -23.96 -4.45 -0.60
N LYS A 12 -23.09 -3.95 -1.48
CA LYS A 12 -21.80 -4.58 -1.76
C LYS A 12 -20.91 -4.32 -0.54
N PHE A 13 -20.84 -5.29 0.37
CA PHE A 13 -19.78 -5.35 1.34
C PHE A 13 -18.58 -6.02 0.66
N GLY A 14 -17.55 -5.22 0.44
CA GLY A 14 -16.32 -5.62 -0.21
C GLY A 14 -15.63 -4.37 -0.70
N ARG A 15 -14.38 -4.15 -0.27
CA ARG A 15 -13.50 -3.20 -0.95
C ARG A 15 -13.45 -3.70 -2.39
N GLN A 16 -14.11 -3.04 -3.36
CA GLN A 16 -13.72 -3.24 -4.74
C GLN A 16 -12.24 -2.90 -4.73
N ALA A 17 -11.38 -3.92 -4.86
CA ALA A 17 -9.95 -3.73 -4.98
C ALA A 17 -9.81 -2.89 -6.24
N VAL A 18 -9.65 -1.58 -6.03
CA VAL A 18 -9.43 -0.62 -7.10
C VAL A 18 -8.12 -1.10 -7.71
N SER A 19 -8.21 -1.70 -8.89
CA SER A 19 -7.07 -2.35 -9.52
C SER A 19 -6.15 -1.24 -10.00
N ARG A 20 -5.15 -0.94 -9.17
CA ARG A 20 -4.12 0.05 -9.48
C ARG A 20 -3.04 -0.61 -10.33
N PRO A 21 -2.46 0.14 -11.29
CA PRO A 21 -1.29 -0.36 -12.00
C PRO A 21 -0.19 -0.65 -10.97
N PRO A 22 0.55 -1.77 -11.11
CA PRO A 22 1.66 -2.09 -10.22
C PRO A 22 2.74 -1.00 -10.29
N PHE A 23 3.50 -0.84 -9.21
CA PHE A 23 4.63 0.09 -9.15
C PHE A 23 5.95 -0.67 -9.15
N ALA A 24 7.02 -0.01 -9.58
CA ALA A 24 8.35 -0.61 -9.63
C ALA A 24 9.35 0.15 -8.74
N ILE A 25 10.25 -0.60 -8.10
CA ILE A 25 11.41 -0.06 -7.37
C ILE A 25 12.65 -0.81 -7.86
N ASN A 26 13.61 -0.10 -8.47
CA ASN A 26 14.89 -0.67 -8.94
C ASN A 26 14.69 -2.04 -9.64
N ASP A 27 13.85 -2.06 -10.68
CA ASP A 27 13.45 -3.22 -11.49
C ASP A 27 12.52 -4.26 -10.84
N LEU A 28 12.21 -4.15 -9.53
CA LEU A 28 11.24 -5.03 -8.87
C LEU A 28 9.81 -4.49 -8.98
N THR A 29 8.86 -5.34 -9.38
CA THR A 29 7.46 -4.95 -9.56
C THR A 29 6.57 -5.41 -8.39
N PHE A 30 5.80 -4.47 -7.83
CA PHE A 30 4.96 -4.67 -6.65
C PHE A 30 3.49 -4.33 -6.90
N SER A 31 2.61 -5.03 -6.19
CA SER A 31 1.17 -4.74 -6.20
C SER A 31 0.82 -3.46 -5.44
N SER A 32 0.12 -2.55 -6.13
CA SER A 32 -0.34 -1.25 -5.63
C SER A 32 -1.64 -1.32 -4.81
N LEU A 33 -1.98 -2.48 -4.23
CA LEU A 33 -3.20 -2.62 -3.43
C LEU A 33 -3.13 -1.68 -2.20
N PRO A 34 -4.25 -1.10 -1.74
CA PRO A 34 -4.26 -0.38 -0.48
C PRO A 34 -3.80 -1.29 0.67
N LEU A 35 -3.18 -0.72 1.71
CA LEU A 35 -2.89 -1.46 2.93
C LEU A 35 -4.16 -2.09 3.51
N SER A 36 -4.02 -3.33 3.95
CA SER A 36 -4.99 -4.00 4.80
C SER A 36 -4.87 -3.46 6.23
N LEU A 37 -5.93 -3.65 7.01
CA LEU A 37 -5.93 -3.27 8.42
C LEU A 37 -4.83 -3.98 9.23
N ALA A 38 -4.44 -5.18 8.82
CA ALA A 38 -3.34 -5.91 9.45
C ALA A 38 -2.00 -5.20 9.18
N GLU A 39 -1.72 -4.88 7.91
CA GLU A 39 -0.49 -4.17 7.52
C GLU A 39 -0.42 -2.76 8.13
N GLU A 40 -1.53 -2.02 8.18
CA GLU A 40 -1.58 -0.72 8.86
C GLU A 40 -1.26 -0.83 10.36
N LYS A 41 -1.80 -1.86 11.03
CA LYS A 41 -1.53 -2.09 12.45
C LYS A 41 -0.08 -2.46 12.70
N GLU A 42 0.54 -3.24 11.83
CA GLU A 42 1.96 -3.58 11.91
C GLU A 42 2.86 -2.36 11.69
N LEU A 43 2.56 -1.53 10.68
CA LEU A 43 3.29 -0.28 10.44
C LEU A 43 3.15 0.70 11.61
N ALA A 44 1.93 0.85 12.15
CA ALA A 44 1.70 1.69 13.32
C ALA A 44 2.41 1.15 14.57
N GLY A 45 2.48 -0.18 14.72
CA GLY A 45 3.22 -0.83 15.81
C GLY A 45 4.74 -0.60 15.71
N ALA A 46 5.31 -0.64 14.50
CA ALA A 46 6.72 -0.33 14.27
C ALA A 46 7.06 1.13 14.62
N GLY A 47 6.18 2.08 14.25
CA GLY A 47 6.35 3.50 14.59
C GLY A 47 6.15 3.83 16.07
N ALA A 48 5.62 2.90 16.88
CA ALA A 48 5.44 3.06 18.32
C ALA A 48 6.65 2.61 19.14
N VAL A 49 7.64 1.98 18.51
CA VAL A 49 8.94 1.70 19.15
C VAL A 49 9.61 3.05 19.47
N ALA A 50 10.40 3.14 20.54
CA ALA A 50 11.14 4.36 20.88
C ALA A 50 12.64 4.12 20.73
N GLY A 51 13.36 5.10 20.20
CA GLY A 51 14.82 5.07 20.03
C GLY A 51 15.29 4.69 18.62
N ASP A 52 16.56 4.32 18.50
CA ASP A 52 17.23 4.02 17.21
C ASP A 52 16.57 2.87 16.43
N GLY A 53 15.98 1.88 17.11
CA GLY A 53 15.40 0.69 16.47
C GLY A 53 14.06 0.91 15.75
N VAL A 54 13.53 2.13 15.74
CA VAL A 54 12.27 2.45 15.03
C VAL A 54 12.42 2.29 13.53
N ILE A 55 13.55 2.73 12.99
CA ILE A 55 13.81 2.68 11.56
C ILE A 55 13.97 1.22 11.11
N ASP A 56 14.75 0.42 11.84
CA ASP A 56 14.88 -1.02 11.58
C ASP A 56 13.54 -1.75 11.65
N ALA A 57 12.73 -1.50 12.70
CA ALA A 57 11.40 -2.12 12.82
C ALA A 57 10.47 -1.73 11.67
N LEU A 58 10.51 -0.46 11.23
CA LEU A 58 9.74 0.02 10.09
C LEU A 58 10.18 -0.67 8.79
N LEU A 59 11.49 -0.77 8.56
CA LEU A 59 12.08 -1.43 7.40
C LEU A 59 11.73 -2.92 7.36
N GLU A 60 11.74 -3.60 8.51
CA GLU A 60 11.33 -5.00 8.60
C GLU A 60 9.86 -5.20 8.20
N VAL A 61 8.96 -4.34 8.69
CA VAL A 61 7.54 -4.40 8.34
C VAL A 61 7.33 -4.07 6.86
N LEU A 62 7.97 -3.02 6.35
CA LEU A 62 7.85 -2.63 4.95
C LEU A 62 8.39 -3.72 4.02
N GLY A 63 9.52 -4.35 4.39
CA GLY A 63 10.05 -5.50 3.67
C GLY A 63 9.04 -6.64 3.59
N LYS A 64 8.38 -7.01 4.69
CA LYS A 64 7.34 -8.05 4.67
C LYS A 64 6.17 -7.70 3.75
N ILE A 65 5.73 -6.44 3.79
CA ILE A 65 4.64 -5.93 2.95
C ILE A 65 5.05 -6.03 1.47
N LEU A 66 6.24 -5.55 1.12
CA LEU A 66 6.75 -5.58 -0.25
C LEU A 66 6.95 -7.02 -0.76
N ASN A 67 7.50 -7.93 0.05
CA ASN A 67 7.63 -9.34 -0.32
C ASN A 67 6.28 -10.01 -0.57
N THR A 68 5.27 -9.70 0.24
CA THR A 68 3.90 -10.23 0.06
C THR A 68 3.27 -9.74 -1.26
N ARG A 69 3.75 -8.60 -1.76
CA ARG A 69 3.21 -7.90 -2.93
C ARG A 69 4.09 -8.03 -4.17
N ALA A 70 5.25 -8.68 -4.06
CA ALA A 70 6.14 -8.93 -5.17
C ALA A 70 5.44 -9.83 -6.19
N SER A 71 5.52 -9.47 -7.47
CA SER A 71 4.91 -10.27 -8.55
C SER A 71 5.79 -11.45 -8.98
N GLU A 72 7.03 -11.51 -8.49
CA GLU A 72 8.07 -12.47 -8.84
C GLU A 72 8.68 -13.08 -7.56
N ASP A 73 9.51 -14.13 -7.69
CA ASP A 73 10.30 -14.76 -6.61
C ASP A 73 11.43 -13.84 -6.04
N ASN A 74 11.26 -12.53 -6.16
CA ASN A 74 12.22 -11.55 -5.68
C ASN A 74 12.04 -11.29 -4.19
N THR A 75 13.15 -11.39 -3.44
CA THR A 75 13.14 -11.20 -1.98
C THR A 75 13.68 -9.81 -1.61
N VAL A 76 12.81 -8.98 -1.05
CA VAL A 76 13.16 -7.67 -0.48
C VAL A 76 13.68 -7.86 0.94
N SER A 77 15.00 -7.83 1.10
CA SER A 77 15.66 -7.94 2.41
C SER A 77 15.86 -6.57 3.05
N LEU A 78 16.06 -6.50 4.37
CA LEU A 78 16.39 -5.24 5.07
C LEU A 78 17.63 -4.56 4.46
N THR A 79 18.68 -5.33 4.19
CA THR A 79 19.89 -4.84 3.50
C THR A 79 19.57 -4.26 2.13
N TRP A 80 18.66 -4.89 1.38
CA TRP A 80 18.27 -4.39 0.06
C TRP A 80 17.56 -3.04 0.19
N LEU A 81 16.63 -2.90 1.13
CA LEU A 81 15.93 -1.64 1.38
C LEU A 81 16.91 -0.50 1.70
N LEU A 82 17.89 -0.76 2.57
CA LEU A 82 18.90 0.24 2.94
C LEU A 82 19.82 0.63 1.78
N ASP A 83 20.12 -0.31 0.89
CA ASP A 83 21.02 -0.10 -0.25
C ASP A 83 20.31 0.56 -1.45
N ASN A 84 18.99 0.39 -1.55
CA ASN A 84 18.20 0.75 -2.73
C ASN A 84 17.18 1.87 -2.51
N LEU A 85 16.84 2.21 -1.25
CA LEU A 85 15.82 3.19 -0.92
C LEU A 85 16.36 4.26 0.03
N THR A 86 16.03 5.51 -0.26
CA THR A 86 16.24 6.61 0.66
C THR A 86 15.09 6.70 1.68
N PRO A 87 15.28 7.39 2.82
CA PRO A 87 14.19 7.64 3.77
C PRO A 87 12.93 8.25 3.12
N SER A 88 13.12 9.16 2.17
CA SER A 88 12.02 9.79 1.44
C SER A 88 11.26 8.81 0.52
N ASP A 89 11.96 7.84 -0.06
CA ASP A 89 11.30 6.79 -0.86
C ASP A 89 10.44 5.89 0.03
N LEU A 90 10.92 5.54 1.22
CA LEU A 90 10.17 4.74 2.19
C LEU A 90 8.85 5.42 2.59
N GLU A 91 8.92 6.72 2.90
CA GLU A 91 7.73 7.52 3.22
C GLU A 91 6.76 7.55 2.04
N GLY A 92 7.26 7.83 0.83
CA GLY A 92 6.46 7.87 -0.39
C GLY A 92 5.76 6.54 -0.71
N ILE A 93 6.43 5.40 -0.51
CA ILE A 93 5.84 4.07 -0.68
C ILE A 93 4.72 3.85 0.34
N VAL A 94 4.96 4.14 1.63
CA VAL A 94 3.95 3.98 2.67
C VAL A 94 2.73 4.86 2.40
N GLU A 95 2.92 6.11 1.99
CA GLU A 95 1.83 7.01 1.61
C GLU A 95 1.06 6.50 0.39
N HIS A 96 1.76 6.05 -0.65
CA HIS A 96 1.15 5.47 -1.85
C HIS A 96 0.24 4.27 -1.52
N LEU A 97 0.70 3.41 -0.60
CA LEU A 97 -0.05 2.23 -0.16
C LEU A 97 -1.20 2.57 0.82
N ARG A 98 -1.12 3.69 1.56
CA ARG A 98 -2.18 4.16 2.46
C ARG A 98 -3.33 4.84 1.74
N LEU A 99 -3.04 5.64 0.70
CA LEU A 99 -4.07 6.46 0.05
C LEU A 99 -5.02 5.57 -0.76
N PRO A 100 -6.34 5.60 -0.53
CA PRO A 100 -7.34 4.99 -1.40
C PRO A 100 -7.60 5.92 -2.60
N GLU A 101 -6.72 5.96 -3.60
CA GLU A 101 -6.82 6.80 -4.81
C GLU A 101 -7.16 8.25 -4.44
N SER A 102 -6.13 9.04 -4.11
CA SER A 102 -6.29 10.47 -4.32
C SER A 102 -6.54 10.64 -5.82
N GLU A 103 -7.73 11.15 -6.15
CA GLU A 103 -8.13 11.54 -7.49
C GLU A 103 -6.94 12.17 -8.23
N PRO A 104 -6.77 11.93 -9.54
CA PRO A 104 -5.75 12.65 -10.28
C PRO A 104 -6.00 14.13 -10.01
N LYS A 105 -5.02 14.80 -9.40
CA LYS A 105 -5.03 16.26 -9.29
C LYS A 105 -5.11 16.75 -10.71
N ALA A 106 -6.33 17.02 -11.18
CA ALA A 106 -6.59 17.55 -12.49
C ALA A 106 -5.76 18.81 -12.56
N GLU A 107 -4.70 18.74 -13.36
CA GLU A 107 -3.96 19.88 -13.84
C GLU A 107 -4.99 20.81 -14.45
N SER A 108 -5.48 21.73 -13.63
CA SER A 108 -6.37 22.80 -14.04
C SER A 108 -5.45 23.77 -14.78
N ALA A 109 -5.20 23.44 -16.04
CA ALA A 109 -4.77 24.41 -17.03
C ALA A 109 -5.91 25.43 -17.15
N SER A 110 -5.70 26.62 -16.63
CA SER A 110 -6.44 27.83 -16.98
C SER A 110 -5.54 29.03 -16.78
#